data_AF-G3B2B1-F1
#
_entry.id   AF-G3B2B1-F1
#
_cell.length_a   1.000
_cell.length_b   1.000
_cell.length_c   1.000
_cell.angle_alpha   90.00
_cell.angle_beta   90.00
_cell.angle_gamma   90.00
#
_symmetry.space_group_name_H-M   'P 1'
#
loop_
_entity.id
_entity.type
_entity.pdbx_description
1 polymer ?
#
loop_
_entity_poly.entity_id
_entity_poly.type
_entity_poly.pdbx_seq_one_letter_code
_entity_poly.pdbx_strand_id
1 'polypeptide(L)'
;MDSYLNKDAIIDASSLLNDTLISKGYVDSTLLFNSIDWDKLKVDQPSDIPQLKLTDTLYNNDKNIINIIYGLLQSVERNKVQNKTFNQIINQKDQEIKQLKERTADLELKLNKSDSKLQTALYEKSSTSKDYNSLANRNKAQARDLNKVKNWCNDIKTKHEIEIKKKNLVINNLKNQLIEKKNLSTSITYGLNRSSLLEEKHEIAEVDTNSNYIYNNNPIINNLNDTNLPIPILNAEYEKIVITLTDLTNNLIKENHKFSRFIKNLNKYYSRFNSVINPETDKPSSQDEFIPNPEDYFNLQDLNQLIDSDLDIDNIETFEFIIKPILNNIYKNYHYLNNLFDDINQSKEQPPEGAESRDGKDDEIQRLKRELSLATSNWKDAIKTLDDWEGRNRRH
;
A
#
# COMPACT_ATOMS: atom_id res chain seq x y z
N MET A 1 -36.53 -22.51 -67.66
CA MET A 1 -37.14 -22.04 -66.38
C MET A 1 -35.98 -21.46 -65.57
N ASP A 2 -35.43 -20.33 -66.03
CA ASP A 2 -34.05 -19.95 -65.65
C ASP A 2 -34.00 -18.66 -64.82
N SER A 3 -35.11 -18.28 -64.17
CA SER A 3 -35.33 -16.90 -63.67
C SER A 3 -35.38 -16.74 -62.14
N TYR A 4 -35.07 -17.76 -61.34
CA TYR A 4 -35.16 -17.64 -59.87
C TYR A 4 -33.81 -17.46 -59.15
N LEU A 5 -32.69 -17.57 -59.85
CA LEU A 5 -31.35 -17.39 -59.28
C LEU A 5 -30.83 -15.98 -59.55
N ASN A 6 -30.74 -15.18 -58.49
CA ASN A 6 -30.26 -13.80 -58.53
C ASN A 6 -28.75 -13.75 -58.78
N LYS A 7 -28.35 -13.78 -60.06
CA LYS A 7 -26.94 -13.68 -60.49
C LYS A 7 -26.30 -12.36 -60.05
N ASP A 8 -27.06 -11.28 -60.00
CA ASP A 8 -26.57 -9.93 -59.66
C ASP A 8 -26.01 -9.89 -58.22
N ALA A 9 -26.62 -10.62 -57.29
CA ALA A 9 -26.12 -10.72 -55.92
C ALA A 9 -24.72 -11.35 -55.81
N ILE A 10 -24.40 -12.35 -56.64
CA ILE A 10 -23.05 -12.94 -56.66
C ILE A 10 -22.07 -12.00 -57.38
N ILE A 11 -22.51 -11.25 -58.39
CA ILE A 11 -21.68 -10.27 -59.11
C ILE A 11 -21.25 -9.15 -58.16
N ASP A 12 -22.20 -8.57 -57.42
CA ASP A 12 -21.92 -7.49 -56.48
C ASP A 12 -21.01 -7.99 -55.34
N ALA A 13 -21.30 -9.18 -54.80
CA ALA A 13 -20.50 -9.76 -53.72
C ALA A 13 -19.09 -10.16 -54.18
N SER A 14 -18.93 -10.67 -55.41
CA SER A 14 -17.61 -11.02 -55.96
C SER A 14 -16.78 -9.78 -56.30
N SER A 15 -17.42 -8.71 -56.81
CA SER A 15 -16.76 -7.44 -57.06
C SER A 15 -16.24 -6.84 -55.76
N LEU A 16 -17.10 -6.74 -54.74
CA LEU A 16 -16.71 -6.20 -53.43
C LEU A 16 -15.58 -7.02 -52.80
N LEU A 17 -15.66 -8.35 -52.89
CA LEU A 17 -14.62 -9.25 -52.39
C LEU A 17 -13.28 -9.00 -53.10
N ASN A 18 -13.28 -8.98 -54.43
CA ASN A 18 -12.09 -8.76 -55.23
C ASN A 18 -11.47 -7.38 -54.99
N ASP A 19 -12.29 -6.32 -54.93
CA ASP A 19 -11.84 -4.97 -54.61
C ASP A 19 -11.17 -4.92 -53.24
N THR A 20 -11.75 -5.60 -52.25
CA THR A 20 -11.21 -5.63 -50.89
C THR A 20 -9.93 -6.48 -50.79
N LEU A 21 -9.85 -7.58 -51.54
CA LEU A 21 -8.67 -8.45 -51.57
C LEU A 21 -7.49 -7.78 -52.29
N ILE A 22 -7.74 -7.13 -53.42
CA ILE A 22 -6.73 -6.42 -54.23
C ILE A 22 -6.26 -5.16 -53.49
N SER A 23 -7.18 -4.35 -52.96
CA SER A 23 -6.81 -3.13 -52.23
C SER A 23 -5.95 -3.40 -50.99
N LYS A 24 -6.12 -4.57 -50.37
CA LYS A 24 -5.30 -5.03 -49.24
C LYS A 24 -4.05 -5.80 -49.66
N GLY A 25 -3.87 -6.08 -50.94
CA GLY A 25 -2.73 -6.79 -51.50
C GLY A 25 -2.67 -8.27 -51.11
N TYR A 26 -3.81 -8.90 -50.81
CA TYR A 26 -3.85 -10.34 -50.51
C TYR A 26 -3.79 -11.19 -51.78
N VAL A 27 -4.18 -10.63 -52.93
CA VAL A 27 -4.23 -11.34 -54.22
C VAL A 27 -3.89 -10.35 -55.33
N ASP A 28 -3.09 -10.78 -56.30
CA ASP A 28 -2.65 -9.95 -57.43
C ASP A 28 -3.66 -9.91 -58.59
N SER A 29 -4.59 -10.87 -58.63
CA SER A 29 -5.58 -11.03 -59.69
C SER A 29 -6.98 -11.27 -59.13
N THR A 30 -8.00 -10.83 -59.86
CA THR A 30 -9.42 -11.04 -59.52
C THR A 30 -9.75 -12.53 -59.50
N LEU A 31 -10.42 -12.98 -58.44
CA LEU A 31 -11.00 -14.32 -58.34
C LEU A 31 -12.19 -14.43 -59.31
N LEU A 32 -12.18 -15.48 -60.13
CA LEU A 32 -13.22 -15.79 -61.10
C LEU A 32 -14.13 -16.89 -60.55
N PHE A 33 -15.44 -16.75 -60.74
CA PHE A 33 -16.44 -17.69 -60.23
C PHE A 33 -17.16 -18.42 -61.37
N ASN A 34 -17.45 -19.70 -61.19
CA ASN A 34 -18.05 -20.54 -62.25
C ASN A 34 -19.45 -20.06 -62.67
N SER A 35 -20.22 -19.46 -61.76
CA SER A 35 -21.56 -18.96 -62.01
C SER A 35 -21.61 -17.68 -62.86
N ILE A 36 -20.50 -16.94 -62.94
CA ILE A 36 -20.43 -15.59 -63.55
C ILE A 36 -19.39 -15.54 -64.68
N ASP A 37 -18.18 -16.04 -64.45
CA ASP A 37 -17.02 -15.88 -65.34
C ASP A 37 -16.74 -17.12 -66.20
N TRP A 38 -17.74 -17.98 -66.41
CA TRP A 38 -17.59 -19.21 -67.22
C TRP A 38 -17.00 -18.94 -68.61
N ASP A 39 -17.38 -17.81 -69.22
CA ASP A 39 -16.87 -17.41 -70.54
C ASP A 39 -15.37 -17.09 -70.56
N LYS A 40 -14.80 -16.66 -69.43
CA LYS A 40 -13.35 -16.44 -69.27
C LYS A 40 -12.64 -17.74 -68.89
N LEU A 41 -13.27 -18.57 -68.07
CA LEU A 41 -12.70 -19.83 -67.58
C LEU A 41 -12.60 -20.93 -68.66
N LYS A 42 -13.47 -20.89 -69.68
CA LYS A 42 -13.48 -21.89 -70.77
C LYS A 42 -12.41 -21.67 -71.84
N VAL A 43 -11.76 -20.50 -71.88
CA VAL A 43 -10.82 -20.10 -72.95
C VAL A 43 -9.60 -21.01 -73.04
N ASP A 44 -9.16 -21.56 -71.91
CA ASP A 44 -7.95 -22.40 -71.84
C ASP A 44 -8.23 -23.89 -72.11
N GLN A 45 -9.48 -24.28 -72.41
CA GLN A 45 -9.83 -25.68 -72.64
C GLN A 45 -9.91 -26.04 -74.13
N PRO A 46 -9.38 -27.22 -74.52
CA PRO A 46 -9.40 -27.65 -75.91
C PRO A 46 -10.79 -28.19 -76.28
N SER A 47 -11.46 -27.52 -77.23
CA SER A 47 -12.75 -27.88 -77.91
C SER A 47 -14.05 -27.33 -77.29
N ASP A 48 -15.09 -27.18 -78.12
CA ASP A 48 -16.44 -26.66 -77.79
C ASP A 48 -17.07 -27.39 -76.58
N ILE A 49 -16.88 -26.82 -75.38
CA ILE A 49 -17.54 -27.27 -74.16
C ILE A 49 -19.00 -26.76 -74.20
N PRO A 50 -19.99 -27.62 -73.93
CA PRO A 50 -21.38 -27.19 -73.87
C PRO A 50 -21.57 -26.05 -72.86
N GLN A 51 -22.42 -25.07 -73.19
CA GLN A 51 -22.76 -23.97 -72.30
C GLN A 51 -23.18 -24.48 -70.93
N LEU A 52 -22.52 -23.99 -69.88
CA LEU A 52 -22.81 -24.35 -68.50
C LEU A 52 -24.23 -23.90 -68.15
N LYS A 53 -25.12 -24.84 -67.83
CA LYS A 53 -26.42 -24.51 -67.23
C LYS A 53 -26.20 -24.19 -65.76
N LEU A 54 -26.64 -23.01 -65.34
CA LEU A 54 -26.58 -22.61 -63.94
C LEU A 54 -27.55 -23.49 -63.15
N THR A 55 -27.01 -24.41 -62.35
CA THR A 55 -27.77 -25.23 -61.40
C THR A 55 -27.75 -24.57 -60.02
N ASP A 56 -28.80 -24.73 -59.23
CA ASP A 56 -28.87 -24.24 -57.84
C ASP A 56 -27.67 -24.67 -56.99
N THR A 57 -27.13 -25.87 -57.24
CA THR A 57 -25.96 -26.40 -56.55
C THR A 57 -24.68 -25.61 -56.83
N LEU A 58 -24.50 -25.14 -58.07
CA LEU A 58 -23.33 -24.37 -58.48
C LEU A 58 -23.39 -22.94 -57.90
N TYR A 59 -24.57 -22.31 -57.99
CA TYR A 59 -24.80 -20.99 -57.40
C TYR A 59 -24.59 -21.00 -55.88
N ASN A 60 -25.12 -22.00 -55.19
CA ASN A 60 -24.93 -22.13 -53.74
C ASN A 60 -23.47 -22.42 -53.38
N ASN A 61 -22.73 -23.14 -54.22
CA ASN A 61 -21.30 -23.35 -54.02
C ASN A 61 -20.53 -22.03 -54.11
N ASP A 62 -20.71 -21.25 -55.17
CA ASP A 62 -20.04 -19.95 -55.31
C ASP A 62 -20.43 -18.98 -54.19
N LYS A 63 -21.70 -18.95 -53.78
CA LYS A 63 -22.16 -18.19 -52.62
C LYS A 63 -21.46 -18.62 -51.33
N ASN A 64 -21.32 -19.93 -51.10
CA ASN A 64 -20.62 -20.46 -49.92
C ASN A 64 -19.13 -20.10 -49.95
N ILE A 65 -18.47 -20.19 -51.11
CA ILE A 65 -17.07 -19.80 -51.29
C ILE A 65 -16.90 -18.32 -50.95
N ILE A 66 -17.74 -17.43 -51.52
CA ILE A 66 -17.69 -15.98 -51.23
C ILE A 66 -17.87 -15.72 -49.73
N ASN A 67 -18.86 -16.37 -49.10
CA ASN A 67 -19.10 -16.22 -47.67
C ASN A 67 -17.93 -16.70 -46.82
N ILE A 68 -17.28 -17.81 -47.18
CA ILE A 68 -16.10 -18.33 -46.49
C ILE A 68 -14.96 -17.33 -46.61
N ILE A 69 -14.66 -16.83 -47.82
CA ILE A 69 -13.56 -15.89 -48.03
C ILE A 69 -13.83 -14.58 -47.29
N TYR A 70 -15.07 -14.07 -47.35
CA TYR A 70 -15.45 -12.86 -46.62
C TYR A 70 -15.36 -13.04 -45.10
N GLY A 71 -15.81 -14.19 -44.58
CA GLY A 71 -15.69 -14.54 -43.15
C GLY A 71 -14.23 -14.64 -42.69
N LEU A 72 -13.36 -15.22 -43.52
CA LEU A 72 -11.92 -15.26 -43.27
C LEU A 72 -11.31 -13.85 -43.27
N LEU A 73 -11.66 -13.02 -44.23
CA LEU A 73 -11.20 -11.63 -44.32
C LEU A 73 -11.60 -10.84 -43.07
N GLN A 74 -12.86 -10.96 -42.63
CA GLN A 74 -13.34 -10.30 -41.43
C GLN A 74 -12.61 -10.80 -40.17
N SER A 75 -12.31 -12.10 -40.10
CA SER A 75 -11.52 -12.69 -39.01
C SER A 75 -10.09 -12.16 -38.98
N VAL A 76 -9.42 -12.07 -40.13
CA VAL A 76 -8.08 -11.49 -40.26
C VAL A 76 -8.08 -10.03 -39.81
N GLU A 77 -9.09 -9.25 -40.21
CA GLU A 77 -9.22 -7.85 -39.81
C GLU A 77 -9.43 -7.68 -38.31
N ARG A 78 -10.30 -8.51 -37.73
CA ARG A 78 -10.50 -8.54 -36.27
C ARG A 78 -9.20 -8.86 -35.54
N ASN A 79 -8.44 -9.85 -36.02
CA ASN A 79 -7.16 -10.23 -35.45
C ASN A 79 -6.12 -9.10 -35.58
N LYS A 80 -6.06 -8.41 -36.72
CA LYS A 80 -5.18 -7.25 -36.93
C LYS A 80 -5.49 -6.11 -35.96
N VAL A 81 -6.78 -5.81 -35.73
CA VAL A 81 -7.19 -4.80 -34.75
C VAL A 81 -6.81 -5.24 -33.33
N GLN A 82 -7.04 -6.51 -32.96
CA GLN A 82 -6.64 -7.06 -31.67
C GLN A 82 -5.12 -7.03 -31.45
N ASN A 83 -4.31 -7.36 -32.47
CA ASN A 83 -2.86 -7.25 -32.38
C ASN A 83 -2.41 -5.80 -32.21
N LYS A 84 -3.07 -4.84 -32.87
CA LYS A 84 -2.78 -3.42 -32.70
C LYS A 84 -3.07 -2.97 -31.26
N THR A 85 -4.21 -3.34 -30.70
CA THR A 85 -4.55 -2.98 -29.30
C THR A 85 -3.62 -3.67 -28.31
N PHE A 86 -3.26 -4.93 -28.54
CA PHE A 86 -2.30 -5.67 -27.71
C PHE A 86 -0.92 -4.99 -27.72
N ASN A 87 -0.41 -4.60 -28.89
CA ASN A 87 0.86 -3.87 -29.00
C ASN A 87 0.80 -2.50 -28.31
N GLN A 88 -0.34 -1.81 -28.34
CA GLN A 88 -0.52 -0.56 -27.59
C GLN A 88 -0.45 -0.79 -26.08
N ILE A 89 -1.10 -1.85 -25.57
CA ILE A 89 -1.06 -2.23 -24.15
C ILE A 89 0.37 -2.59 -23.73
N ILE A 90 1.10 -3.39 -24.54
CA ILE A 90 2.50 -3.71 -24.27
C ILE A 90 3.33 -2.43 -24.16
N ASN A 91 3.22 -1.52 -25.12
CA ASN A 91 3.97 -0.26 -25.08
C ASN A 91 3.65 0.58 -23.84
N GLN A 92 2.39 0.61 -23.40
CA GLN A 92 2.00 1.29 -22.15
C GLN A 92 2.64 0.61 -20.93
N LYS A 93 2.65 -0.72 -20.88
CA LYS A 93 3.28 -1.48 -19.81
C LYS A 93 4.80 -1.33 -19.79
N ASP A 94 5.45 -1.26 -20.94
CA ASP A 94 6.89 -0.99 -21.02
C ASP A 94 7.24 0.42 -20.50
N GLN A 95 6.39 1.41 -20.78
CA GLN A 95 6.54 2.75 -20.21
C GLN A 95 6.36 2.75 -18.68
N GLU A 96 5.36 2.04 -18.17
CA GLU A 96 5.14 1.87 -16.72
C GLU A 96 6.33 1.17 -16.05
N ILE A 97 6.85 0.09 -16.66
CA ILE A 97 8.06 -0.60 -16.19
C ILE A 97 9.26 0.34 -16.15
N LYS A 98 9.43 1.18 -17.18
CA LYS A 98 10.52 2.17 -17.22
C LYS A 98 10.41 3.17 -16.07
N GLN A 99 9.21 3.74 -15.84
CA GLN A 99 8.97 4.67 -14.73
C GLN A 99 9.20 4.01 -13.38
N LEU A 100 8.75 2.76 -13.20
CA LEU A 100 8.98 2.01 -11.96
C LEU A 100 10.47 1.74 -11.74
N LYS A 101 11.23 1.39 -12.78
CA LYS A 101 12.68 1.21 -12.69
C LYS A 101 13.41 2.49 -12.29
N GLU A 102 13.03 3.62 -12.89
CA GLU A 102 13.58 4.94 -12.53
C GLU A 102 13.26 5.29 -11.06
N ARG A 103 12.02 5.08 -10.62
CA ARG A 103 11.62 5.30 -9.22
C ARG A 103 12.36 4.40 -8.24
N THR A 104 12.58 3.13 -8.58
CA THR A 104 13.36 2.20 -7.75
C THR A 104 14.81 2.67 -7.63
N ALA A 105 15.43 3.08 -8.74
CA ALA A 105 16.78 3.63 -8.73
C ALA A 105 16.89 4.91 -7.86
N ASP A 106 15.91 5.80 -7.95
CA ASP A 106 15.85 7.00 -7.11
C ASP A 106 15.70 6.67 -5.62
N LEU A 107 14.88 5.67 -5.29
CA LEU A 107 14.70 5.20 -3.92
C LEU A 107 15.97 4.54 -3.38
N GLU A 108 16.66 3.74 -4.18
CA GLU A 108 17.96 3.16 -3.82
C GLU A 108 19.01 4.23 -3.56
N LEU A 109 19.07 5.28 -4.41
CA LEU A 109 19.97 6.43 -4.18
C LEU A 109 19.63 7.17 -2.88
N LYS A 110 18.35 7.39 -2.59
CA LYS A 110 17.90 8.01 -1.34
C LYS A 110 18.25 7.15 -0.12
N LEU A 111 18.06 5.84 -0.22
CA LEU A 111 18.39 4.88 0.83
C LEU A 111 19.90 4.90 1.11
N ASN A 112 20.73 4.77 0.07
CA ASN A 112 22.19 4.83 0.20
C ASN A 112 22.67 6.14 0.82
N LYS A 113 22.05 7.27 0.46
CA LYS A 113 22.36 8.58 1.06
C LYS A 113 21.96 8.64 2.53
N SER A 114 20.82 8.06 2.89
CA SER A 114 20.36 7.96 4.28
C SER A 114 21.29 7.07 5.11
N ASP A 115 21.68 5.91 4.58
CA ASP A 115 22.60 4.98 5.23
C ASP A 115 23.98 5.60 5.44
N SER A 116 24.51 6.31 4.44
CA SER A 116 25.78 7.04 4.59
C SER A 116 25.72 8.10 5.69
N LYS A 117 24.60 8.85 5.79
CA LYS A 117 24.38 9.81 6.88
C LYS A 117 24.29 9.11 8.24
N LEU A 118 23.58 7.99 8.32
CA LEU A 118 23.46 7.20 9.55
C LEU A 118 24.83 6.69 10.02
N GLN A 119 25.63 6.14 9.11
CA GLN A 119 26.99 5.68 9.41
C GLN A 119 27.88 6.82 9.94
N THR A 120 27.79 8.00 9.32
CA THR A 120 28.53 9.19 9.77
C THR A 120 28.09 9.60 11.19
N ALA A 121 26.79 9.67 11.45
CA ALA A 121 26.25 9.99 12.78
C ALA A 121 26.63 8.95 13.85
N LEU A 122 26.69 7.66 13.49
CA LEU A 122 27.15 6.60 14.40
C LEU A 122 28.63 6.76 14.75
N TYR A 123 29.47 7.13 13.77
CA TYR A 123 30.88 7.43 14.01
C TYR A 123 31.05 8.63 14.93
N GLU A 124 30.34 9.73 14.66
CA GLU A 124 30.35 10.94 15.50
C GLU A 124 29.89 10.65 16.94
N LYS A 125 28.81 9.87 17.09
CA LYS A 125 28.32 9.43 18.41
C LYS A 125 29.37 8.59 19.15
N SER A 126 30.05 7.69 18.46
CA SER A 126 31.12 6.87 19.03
C SER A 126 32.30 7.73 19.48
N SER A 127 32.70 8.71 18.67
CA SER A 127 33.75 9.68 19.03
C SER A 127 33.36 10.51 20.25
N THR A 128 32.17 11.11 20.23
CA THR A 128 31.66 11.93 21.34
C THR A 128 31.54 11.13 22.63
N SER A 129 31.15 9.86 22.55
CA SER A 129 31.11 8.96 23.71
C SER A 129 32.50 8.70 24.31
N LYS A 130 33.53 8.54 23.47
CA LYS A 130 34.92 8.43 23.95
C LYS A 130 35.37 9.71 24.64
N ASP A 131 35.06 10.86 24.07
CA ASP A 131 35.41 12.16 24.65
C ASP A 131 34.70 12.37 25.99
N TYR A 132 33.40 12.06 26.06
CA TYR A 132 32.63 12.08 27.29
C TYR A 132 33.24 11.19 28.38
N ASN A 133 33.60 9.95 28.03
CA ASN A 133 34.22 9.02 28.98
C ASN A 133 35.59 9.53 29.46
N SER A 134 36.39 10.13 28.57
CA SER A 134 37.68 10.73 28.94
C SER A 134 37.49 11.90 29.91
N LEU A 135 36.50 12.76 29.65
CA LEU A 135 36.19 13.92 30.47
C LEU A 135 35.62 13.51 31.83
N ALA A 136 34.75 12.50 31.85
CA ALA A 136 34.22 11.91 33.08
C ALA A 136 35.34 11.31 33.94
N ASN A 137 36.31 10.62 33.34
CA ASN A 137 37.47 10.09 34.05
C ASN A 137 38.36 11.20 34.60
N ARG A 138 38.60 12.26 33.82
CA ARG A 138 39.35 13.44 34.26
C ARG A 138 38.65 14.16 35.42
N ASN A 139 37.33 14.33 35.34
CA ASN A 139 36.53 14.95 36.41
C ASN A 139 36.58 14.10 37.69
N LYS A 140 36.46 12.76 37.58
CA LYS A 140 36.66 11.85 38.72
C LYS A 140 38.06 11.98 39.34
N ALA A 141 39.11 12.13 38.53
CA ALA A 141 40.47 12.34 39.03
C ALA A 141 40.60 13.68 39.75
N GLN A 142 40.11 14.76 39.16
CA GLN A 142 40.10 16.10 39.77
C GLN A 142 39.31 16.14 41.08
N ALA A 143 38.16 15.47 41.16
CA ALA A 143 37.38 15.36 42.39
C ALA A 143 38.15 14.64 43.51
N ARG A 144 38.92 13.59 43.18
CA ARG A 144 39.80 12.92 44.14
C ARG A 144 40.92 13.84 44.62
N ASP A 145 41.53 14.59 43.71
CA ASP A 145 42.61 15.52 44.07
C ASP A 145 42.10 16.69 44.91
N LEU A 146 40.91 17.22 44.61
CA LEU A 146 40.24 18.23 45.43
C LEU A 146 39.97 17.71 46.85
N ASN A 147 39.53 16.46 46.99
CA ASN A 147 39.36 15.84 48.30
C ASN A 147 40.69 15.68 49.06
N LYS A 148 41.79 15.34 48.38
CA LYS A 148 43.12 15.30 49.01
C LYS A 148 43.55 16.68 49.50
N VAL A 149 43.39 17.71 48.66
CA VAL A 149 43.73 19.10 49.03
C VAL A 149 42.88 19.57 50.20
N LYS A 150 41.58 19.25 50.22
CA LYS A 150 40.69 19.56 51.35
C LYS A 150 41.18 18.92 52.65
N ASN A 151 41.60 17.65 52.59
CA ASN A 151 42.16 16.95 53.75
C ASN A 151 43.48 17.59 54.20
N TRP A 152 44.39 17.92 53.28
CA TRP A 152 45.64 18.63 53.62
C TRP A 152 45.39 20.01 54.23
N CYS A 153 44.42 20.78 53.72
CA CYS A 153 44.04 22.06 54.31
C CYS A 153 43.53 21.89 55.74
N ASN A 154 42.72 20.84 56.00
CA ASN A 154 42.25 20.52 57.35
C ASN A 154 43.41 20.10 58.26
N ASP A 155 44.34 19.29 57.79
CA ASP A 155 45.52 18.86 58.54
C ASP A 155 46.45 20.04 58.88
N ILE A 156 46.66 20.95 57.93
CA ILE A 156 47.45 22.17 58.16
C ILE A 156 46.74 23.08 59.16
N LYS A 157 45.43 23.26 59.01
CA LYS A 157 44.62 24.08 59.93
C LYS A 157 44.70 23.54 61.37
N THR A 158 44.52 22.23 61.55
CA THR A 158 44.61 21.60 62.88
C THR A 158 46.02 21.69 63.47
N LYS A 159 47.08 21.48 62.68
CA LYS A 159 48.47 21.68 63.12
C LYS A 159 48.72 23.12 63.56
N HIS A 160 48.24 24.09 62.79
CA HIS A 160 48.36 25.51 63.10
C HIS A 160 47.60 25.88 64.39
N GLU A 161 46.38 25.38 64.57
CA GLU A 161 45.60 25.57 65.80
C GLU A 161 46.32 25.01 67.03
N ILE A 162 46.96 23.82 66.92
CA ILE A 162 47.78 23.24 67.99
C ILE A 162 49.00 24.11 68.26
N GLU A 163 49.67 24.63 67.24
CA GLU A 163 50.83 25.50 67.39
C GLU A 163 50.47 26.82 68.09
N ILE A 164 49.33 27.43 67.72
CA ILE A 164 48.79 28.60 68.43
C ILE A 164 48.53 28.26 69.90
N LYS A 165 47.88 27.12 70.19
CA LYS A 165 47.65 26.68 71.58
C LYS A 165 48.96 26.49 72.34
N LYS A 166 49.99 25.89 71.73
CA LYS A 166 51.33 25.75 72.32
C LYS A 166 51.98 27.11 72.58
N LYS A 167 51.96 28.02 71.62
CA LYS A 167 52.47 29.39 71.77
C LYS A 167 51.73 30.13 72.90
N ASN A 168 50.41 29.99 72.99
CA ASN A 168 49.61 30.56 74.08
C ASN A 168 49.97 29.96 75.44
N LEU A 169 50.24 28.65 75.53
CA LEU A 169 50.72 28.03 76.77
C LEU A 169 52.10 28.56 77.18
N VAL A 170 53.02 28.73 76.22
CA VAL A 170 54.34 29.34 76.49
C VAL A 170 54.19 30.78 76.95
N ILE A 171 53.33 31.58 76.30
CA ILE A 171 53.00 32.95 76.72
C ILE A 171 52.44 32.94 78.14
N ASN A 172 51.52 32.04 78.46
CA ASN A 172 50.95 31.91 79.81
C ASN A 172 51.99 31.50 80.84
N ASN A 173 52.90 30.57 80.51
CA ASN A 173 53.99 30.18 81.39
C ASN A 173 54.96 31.35 81.64
N LEU A 174 55.37 32.07 80.59
CA LEU A 174 56.21 33.27 80.72
C LEU A 174 55.51 34.35 81.54
N LYS A 175 54.21 34.54 81.35
CA LYS A 175 53.39 35.47 82.17
C LYS A 175 53.37 35.04 83.63
N ASN A 176 53.19 33.75 83.92
CA ASN A 176 53.23 33.21 85.28
C ASN A 176 54.61 33.38 85.91
N GLN A 177 55.70 33.09 85.20
CA GLN A 177 57.06 33.33 85.67
C GLN A 177 57.34 34.81 85.96
N LEU A 178 56.77 35.72 85.15
CA LEU A 178 56.89 37.17 85.38
C LEU A 178 56.12 37.60 86.63
N ILE A 179 54.95 37.01 86.90
CA ILE A 179 54.17 37.22 88.12
C ILE A 179 54.88 36.64 89.34
N GLU A 180 55.45 35.43 89.24
CA GLU A 180 56.23 34.81 90.32
C GLU A 180 57.48 35.63 90.66
N LYS A 181 58.20 36.16 89.65
CA LYS A 181 59.30 37.10 89.86
C LYS A 181 58.84 38.42 90.49
N LYS A 182 57.62 38.88 90.17
CA LYS A 182 56.99 40.04 90.83
C LYS A 182 56.63 39.76 92.29
N ASN A 183 56.36 38.51 92.65
CA ASN A 183 56.10 38.08 94.04
C ASN A 183 57.39 37.80 94.85
N LEU A 184 58.56 37.71 94.20
CA LEU A 184 59.87 37.57 94.83
C LEU A 184 60.65 38.89 94.94
N SER A 185 60.19 39.96 94.27
CA SER A 185 60.71 41.31 94.47
C SER A 185 59.91 41.99 95.59
N THR A 186 60.43 41.81 96.80
CA THR A 186 60.28 42.70 97.96
C THR A 186 59.40 43.93 97.78
N SER A 187 58.34 43.96 98.62
CA SER A 187 57.86 45.14 99.31
C SER A 187 58.97 46.19 99.51
N ILE A 188 58.98 47.22 98.66
CA ILE A 188 59.55 48.53 98.97
C ILE A 188 58.47 49.54 98.61
N THR A 189 57.71 49.90 99.64
CA THR A 189 56.84 51.07 99.67
C THR A 189 57.72 52.32 99.74
N TYR A 190 57.84 53.04 98.63
CA TYR A 190 58.08 54.49 98.55
C TYR A 190 57.39 54.89 97.24
N GLY A 191 56.32 55.68 97.19
CA GLY A 191 56.03 56.88 97.94
C GLY A 191 55.94 58.01 96.91
N LEU A 192 54.72 58.49 96.64
CA LEU A 192 54.37 59.74 95.94
C LEU A 192 54.86 59.86 94.47
N ASN A 193 54.17 60.47 93.51
CA ASN A 193 53.17 61.54 93.55
C ASN A 193 52.53 61.68 92.15
N ARG A 194 51.28 62.18 92.12
CA ARG A 194 50.70 63.18 91.18
C ARG A 194 50.79 62.86 89.67
N SER A 195 49.83 63.08 88.80
CA SER A 195 48.66 63.97 88.63
C SER A 195 48.42 63.80 87.10
N SER A 196 47.22 63.76 86.52
CA SER A 196 46.26 64.85 86.36
C SER A 196 45.32 64.38 85.24
N LEU A 197 44.02 64.70 85.36
CA LEU A 197 43.10 65.17 84.30
C LEU A 197 42.97 64.37 82.97
N LEU A 198 41.75 63.97 82.58
CA LEU A 198 40.89 64.68 81.58
C LEU A 198 41.67 64.94 80.27
N GLU A 199 41.25 64.59 79.06
CA GLU A 199 39.95 64.40 78.44
C GLU A 199 40.20 63.95 76.97
N GLU A 200 39.15 63.46 76.31
CA GLU A 200 38.82 63.55 74.86
C GLU A 200 39.86 63.67 73.72
N LYS A 201 39.58 62.88 72.65
CA LYS A 201 39.62 63.17 71.20
C LYS A 201 40.66 64.15 70.63
N HIS A 202 41.44 63.67 69.65
CA HIS A 202 41.21 63.98 68.22
C HIS A 202 42.16 63.21 67.29
N GLU A 203 41.69 63.03 66.06
CA GLU A 203 42.36 62.58 64.84
C GLU A 203 43.65 63.37 64.50
N ILE A 204 44.57 62.76 63.75
CA ILE A 204 44.91 63.11 62.34
C ILE A 204 46.05 62.19 61.84
N ALA A 205 45.97 61.92 60.54
CA ALA A 205 46.72 61.02 59.67
C ALA A 205 48.21 61.37 59.42
N GLU A 206 48.97 60.40 58.91
CA GLU A 206 49.66 60.40 57.60
C GLU A 206 50.42 59.05 57.42
N VAL A 207 50.13 58.20 56.40
CA VAL A 207 50.65 58.21 55.00
C VAL A 207 52.14 57.75 55.00
N ASP A 208 52.64 56.73 54.29
CA ASP A 208 52.26 56.11 53.02
C ASP A 208 53.07 54.81 52.69
N THR A 209 52.63 54.15 51.60
CA THR A 209 53.38 53.32 50.62
C THR A 209 53.37 51.77 50.65
N ASN A 210 52.52 51.23 49.74
CA ASN A 210 52.82 50.26 48.65
C ASN A 210 53.24 48.81 49.02
N SER A 211 52.85 47.73 48.33
CA SER A 211 52.14 47.52 47.05
C SER A 211 51.86 46.01 46.89
N ASN A 212 50.88 45.65 46.06
CA ASN A 212 50.51 44.31 45.55
C ASN A 212 49.41 43.53 46.29
N TYR A 213 48.19 44.08 46.27
CA TYR A 213 47.01 43.24 46.03
C TYR A 213 46.73 43.20 44.53
N ILE A 214 47.04 42.08 43.90
CA ILE A 214 46.57 41.77 42.54
C ILE A 214 45.11 41.33 42.69
N TYR A 215 44.16 42.26 42.48
CA TYR A 215 42.82 41.91 42.03
C TYR A 215 42.90 41.70 40.52
N ASN A 216 43.12 40.45 40.09
CA ASN A 216 43.04 40.08 38.69
C ASN A 216 41.61 39.63 38.36
N ASN A 217 40.98 40.43 37.50
CA ASN A 217 39.92 40.10 36.56
C ASN A 217 38.56 39.68 37.12
N ASN A 218 37.65 40.66 37.09
CA ASN A 218 36.30 40.44 36.57
C ASN A 218 36.36 39.51 35.35
N PRO A 219 35.55 38.43 35.29
CA PRO A 219 35.18 37.91 33.99
C PRO A 219 34.28 38.95 33.32
N ILE A 220 34.86 39.76 32.42
CA ILE A 220 34.11 40.34 31.32
C ILE A 220 33.78 39.15 30.41
N ILE A 221 32.60 38.57 30.65
CA ILE A 221 31.60 38.08 29.70
C ILE A 221 30.44 37.63 30.60
N ASN A 222 29.55 38.57 30.91
CA ASN A 222 28.15 38.22 31.06
C ASN A 222 27.66 37.82 29.65
N ASN A 223 27.90 36.58 29.25
CA ASN A 223 26.94 35.88 28.41
C ASN A 223 25.82 35.41 29.34
N LEU A 224 25.08 36.40 29.85
CA LEU A 224 23.68 36.27 30.23
C LEU A 224 22.81 36.32 28.97
N ASN A 225 23.29 35.71 27.88
CA ASN A 225 22.49 35.40 26.70
C ASN A 225 22.59 33.88 26.50
N ASP A 226 21.47 33.23 26.80
CA ASP A 226 20.99 31.96 26.24
C ASP A 226 21.67 30.64 26.60
N THR A 227 21.89 30.37 27.89
CA THR A 227 21.86 28.98 28.39
C THR A 227 20.83 28.74 29.50
N ASN A 228 19.84 29.62 29.63
CA ASN A 228 18.49 29.19 29.95
C ASN A 228 17.78 28.80 28.65
N LEU A 229 18.35 27.83 27.91
CA LEU A 229 17.53 27.00 27.05
C LEU A 229 16.69 26.16 28.02
N PRO A 230 15.37 26.40 28.08
CA PRO A 230 14.55 25.91 29.15
C PRO A 230 14.51 24.39 29.08
N ILE A 231 14.95 23.76 30.18
CA ILE A 231 14.60 22.39 30.52
C ILE A 231 13.06 22.16 30.42
N PRO A 232 12.17 23.17 30.55
CA PRO A 232 10.76 23.01 30.17
C PRO A 232 10.46 22.92 28.66
N ILE A 233 11.28 23.44 27.73
CA ILE A 233 11.03 23.26 26.27
C ILE A 233 11.44 21.87 25.81
N LEU A 234 12.56 21.32 26.29
CA LEU A 234 12.93 19.96 25.91
C LEU A 234 11.89 18.96 26.45
N ASN A 235 11.44 19.14 27.70
CA ASN A 235 10.34 18.34 28.25
C ASN A 235 9.01 18.62 27.56
N ALA A 236 8.69 19.86 27.17
CA ALA A 236 7.48 20.17 26.42
C ALA A 236 7.54 19.66 24.96
N GLU A 237 8.71 19.59 24.34
CA GLU A 237 8.92 18.98 23.03
C GLU A 237 8.84 17.46 23.12
N TYR A 238 9.44 16.84 24.15
CA TYR A 238 9.24 15.42 24.42
C TYR A 238 7.79 15.10 24.77
N GLU A 239 7.12 15.94 25.55
CA GLU A 239 5.69 15.80 25.87
C GLU A 239 4.83 16.00 24.63
N LYS A 240 5.14 16.98 23.77
CA LYS A 240 4.47 17.18 22.48
C LYS A 240 4.72 16.02 21.52
N ILE A 241 5.94 15.45 21.50
CA ILE A 241 6.26 14.26 20.72
C ILE A 241 5.50 13.06 21.29
N VAL A 242 5.45 12.88 22.61
CA VAL A 242 4.70 11.79 23.24
C VAL A 242 3.21 11.95 22.99
N ILE A 243 2.64 13.16 23.06
CA ILE A 243 1.24 13.43 22.75
C ILE A 243 0.97 13.14 21.28
N THR A 244 1.76 13.68 20.34
CA THR A 244 1.59 13.40 18.90
C THR A 244 1.78 11.92 18.55
N LEU A 245 2.71 11.21 19.20
CA LEU A 245 2.89 9.77 19.02
C LEU A 245 1.73 8.97 19.63
N THR A 246 1.20 9.41 20.77
CA THR A 246 0.03 8.81 21.43
C THR A 246 -1.22 9.02 20.57
N ASP A 247 -1.39 10.22 20.00
CA ASP A 247 -2.47 10.55 19.09
C ASP A 247 -2.37 9.75 17.79
N LEU A 248 -1.16 9.62 17.24
CA LEU A 248 -0.90 8.76 16.08
C LEU A 248 -1.19 7.29 16.39
N THR A 249 -0.78 6.79 17.56
CA THR A 249 -1.06 5.42 18.00
C THR A 249 -2.55 5.20 18.16
N ASN A 250 -3.27 6.13 18.80
CA ASN A 250 -4.72 6.08 18.95
C ASN A 250 -5.44 6.13 17.60
N ASN A 251 -4.95 6.95 16.66
CA ASN A 251 -5.50 7.02 15.30
C ASN A 251 -5.26 5.73 14.52
N LEU A 252 -4.06 5.14 14.59
CA LEU A 252 -3.79 3.83 14.00
C LEU A 252 -4.65 2.73 14.61
N ILE A 253 -4.88 2.75 15.93
CA ILE A 253 -5.78 1.80 16.60
C ILE A 253 -7.22 1.98 16.10
N LYS A 254 -7.70 3.22 15.96
CA LYS A 254 -9.04 3.55 15.44
C LYS A 254 -9.21 3.10 13.98
N GLU A 255 -8.25 3.40 13.12
CA GLU A 255 -8.26 2.97 11.71
C GLU A 255 -8.17 1.45 11.59
N ASN A 256 -7.30 0.78 12.36
CA ASN A 256 -7.23 -0.68 12.42
C ASN A 256 -8.54 -1.32 12.90
N HIS A 257 -9.26 -0.67 13.82
CA HIS A 257 -10.58 -1.13 14.24
C HIS A 257 -11.61 -1.02 13.10
N LYS A 258 -11.58 0.06 12.30
CA LYS A 258 -12.41 0.19 11.09
C LYS A 258 -12.10 -0.92 10.07
N PHE A 259 -10.82 -1.20 9.80
CA PHE A 259 -10.40 -2.33 8.95
C PHE A 259 -10.88 -3.68 9.48
N SER A 260 -10.72 -3.92 10.78
CA SER A 260 -11.17 -5.18 11.40
C SER A 260 -12.68 -5.38 11.29
N ARG A 261 -13.47 -4.31 11.42
CA ARG A 261 -14.92 -4.36 11.25
C ARG A 261 -15.32 -4.56 9.78
N PHE A 262 -14.63 -3.88 8.86
CA PHE A 262 -14.81 -4.10 7.42
C PHE A 262 -14.54 -5.55 7.02
N ILE A 263 -13.43 -6.14 7.48
CA ILE A 263 -13.08 -7.54 7.22
C ILE A 263 -14.16 -8.49 7.78
N LYS A 264 -14.68 -8.21 8.99
CA LYS A 264 -15.78 -9.00 9.56
C LYS A 264 -17.05 -8.93 8.69
N ASN A 265 -17.40 -7.75 8.18
CA ASN A 265 -18.55 -7.59 7.30
C ASN A 265 -18.33 -8.26 5.93
N LEU A 266 -17.10 -8.15 5.40
CA LEU A 266 -16.69 -8.81 4.17
C LEU A 266 -16.75 -10.33 4.29
N ASN A 267 -16.28 -10.89 5.39
CA ASN A 267 -16.39 -12.33 5.65
C ASN A 267 -17.86 -12.76 5.75
N LYS A 268 -18.72 -11.98 6.43
CA LYS A 268 -20.17 -12.26 6.48
C LYS A 268 -20.82 -12.21 5.10
N TYR A 269 -20.47 -11.22 4.29
CA TYR A 269 -20.93 -11.09 2.91
C TYR A 269 -20.52 -12.31 2.08
N TYR A 270 -19.24 -12.68 2.11
CA TYR A 270 -18.76 -13.86 1.37
C TYR A 270 -19.32 -15.18 1.88
N SER A 271 -19.55 -15.34 3.19
CA SER A 271 -20.23 -16.53 3.72
C SER A 271 -21.65 -16.66 3.17
N ARG A 272 -22.40 -15.56 3.08
CA ARG A 272 -23.75 -15.55 2.49
C ARG A 272 -23.73 -15.74 0.98
N PHE A 273 -22.82 -15.05 0.29
CA PHE A 273 -22.62 -15.20 -1.14
C PHE A 273 -22.26 -16.64 -1.53
N ASN A 274 -21.33 -17.28 -0.79
CA ASN A 274 -20.97 -18.68 -1.02
C ASN A 274 -22.13 -19.64 -0.74
N SER A 275 -23.00 -19.34 0.24
CA SER A 275 -24.21 -20.14 0.48
C SER A 275 -25.26 -20.03 -0.63
N VAL A 276 -25.25 -18.93 -1.41
CA VAL A 276 -26.15 -18.76 -2.57
C VAL A 276 -25.59 -19.44 -3.83
N ILE A 277 -24.26 -19.45 -4.00
CA ILE A 277 -23.62 -20.03 -5.19
C ILE A 277 -23.42 -21.55 -5.10
N ASN A 278 -23.24 -22.11 -3.90
CA ASN A 278 -23.14 -23.56 -3.72
C ASN A 278 -24.49 -24.16 -3.30
N PRO A 279 -25.25 -24.80 -4.21
CA PRO A 279 -26.54 -25.40 -3.91
C PRO A 279 -26.47 -26.70 -3.07
N GLU A 280 -25.26 -27.19 -2.75
CA GLU A 280 -25.08 -28.46 -2.02
C GLU A 280 -25.10 -28.33 -0.49
N THR A 281 -24.96 -27.11 0.05
CA THR A 281 -24.97 -26.89 1.51
C THR A 281 -26.18 -26.08 1.92
N ASP A 282 -27.16 -26.80 2.46
CA ASP A 282 -28.41 -26.34 3.07
C ASP A 282 -29.37 -25.57 2.16
N LYS A 283 -30.57 -26.14 1.95
CA LYS A 283 -31.75 -25.39 1.55
C LYS A 283 -32.30 -24.66 2.78
N PRO A 284 -32.22 -23.33 2.91
CA PRO A 284 -33.25 -22.61 3.65
C PRO A 284 -34.41 -22.33 2.69
N SER A 285 -35.57 -22.75 3.15
CA SER A 285 -36.88 -22.51 2.60
C SER A 285 -37.07 -21.07 2.08
N SER A 286 -37.57 -20.98 0.84
CA SER A 286 -38.64 -20.06 0.44
C SER A 286 -38.54 -18.63 0.99
N GLN A 287 -37.56 -17.86 0.51
CA GLN A 287 -37.70 -16.43 0.19
C GLN A 287 -36.40 -15.92 -0.44
N ASP A 288 -36.50 -15.58 -1.73
CA ASP A 288 -35.57 -14.86 -2.59
C ASP A 288 -34.19 -15.50 -2.85
N GLU A 289 -34.11 -16.27 -3.94
CA GLU A 289 -32.86 -16.61 -4.66
C GLU A 289 -32.26 -15.34 -5.30
N PHE A 290 -31.83 -14.39 -4.48
CA PHE A 290 -31.15 -13.19 -4.96
C PHE A 290 -29.74 -13.14 -4.40
N ILE A 291 -28.78 -12.75 -5.23
CA ILE A 291 -27.41 -12.48 -4.78
C ILE A 291 -27.49 -11.37 -3.71
N PRO A 292 -26.87 -11.54 -2.52
CA PRO A 292 -26.96 -10.53 -1.47
C PRO A 292 -26.41 -9.18 -1.96
N ASN A 293 -27.18 -8.11 -1.79
CA ASN A 293 -26.76 -6.76 -2.16
C ASN A 293 -25.61 -6.30 -1.23
N PRO A 294 -24.46 -5.85 -1.76
CA PRO A 294 -23.39 -5.31 -0.93
C PRO A 294 -23.81 -4.12 -0.06
N GLU A 295 -24.82 -3.33 -0.44
CA GLU A 295 -25.31 -2.19 0.37
C GLU A 295 -25.83 -2.61 1.76
N ASP A 296 -26.41 -3.80 1.88
CA ASP A 296 -26.95 -4.31 3.15
C ASP A 296 -25.86 -4.68 4.17
N TYR A 297 -24.62 -4.89 3.69
CA TYR A 297 -23.49 -5.34 4.50
C TYR A 297 -22.41 -4.26 4.68
N PHE A 298 -22.37 -3.29 3.78
CA PHE A 298 -21.35 -2.25 3.72
C PHE A 298 -21.96 -0.84 3.82
N ASN A 299 -22.54 -0.49 4.97
CA ASN A 299 -22.91 0.90 5.24
C ASN A 299 -21.70 1.71 5.74
N LEU A 300 -21.18 2.59 4.88
CA LEU A 300 -20.05 3.48 5.19
C LEU A 300 -20.36 4.48 6.32
N GLN A 301 -21.63 4.87 6.49
CA GLN A 301 -22.03 5.75 7.61
C GLN A 301 -21.95 5.02 8.95
N ASP A 302 -22.37 3.77 9.04
CA ASP A 302 -22.29 2.97 10.29
C ASP A 302 -20.86 2.57 10.66
N LEU A 303 -19.96 2.52 9.67
CA LEU A 303 -18.53 2.29 9.86
C LEU A 303 -17.79 3.54 10.36
N ASN A 304 -18.31 4.74 10.04
CA ASN A 304 -17.71 6.03 10.40
C ASN A 304 -18.36 6.69 11.66
N GLN A 305 -19.61 6.38 11.99
CA GLN A 305 -20.41 7.08 13.02
C GLN A 305 -19.95 6.94 14.48
N LEU A 306 -18.97 6.10 14.79
CA LEU A 306 -18.64 5.81 16.20
C LEU A 306 -17.49 6.62 16.79
N ILE A 307 -16.76 7.43 16.02
CA ILE A 307 -15.60 8.14 16.56
C ILE A 307 -15.43 9.49 15.85
N ASP A 308 -15.76 10.57 16.57
CA ASP A 308 -15.53 11.97 16.18
C ASP A 308 -14.16 12.13 15.52
N SER A 309 -14.20 12.54 14.25
CA SER A 309 -13.04 12.66 13.36
C SER A 309 -12.70 14.13 13.20
N ASP A 310 -12.31 14.77 14.29
CA ASP A 310 -12.01 16.22 14.30
C ASP A 310 -10.50 16.52 14.35
N LEU A 311 -9.66 15.62 13.82
CA LEU A 311 -8.22 15.83 13.76
C LEU A 311 -7.67 15.47 12.37
N ASP A 312 -7.61 16.48 11.51
CA ASP A 312 -6.88 16.49 10.25
C ASP A 312 -5.38 16.23 10.50
N ILE A 313 -4.94 15.02 10.19
CA ILE A 313 -3.53 14.69 10.03
C ILE A 313 -3.37 14.11 8.62
N ASP A 314 -2.89 14.95 7.70
CA ASP A 314 -2.65 14.68 6.26
C ASP A 314 -1.72 13.49 5.94
N ASN A 315 -1.22 12.77 6.95
CA ASN A 315 -0.14 11.77 6.79
C ASN A 315 -0.54 10.32 7.12
N ILE A 316 -1.80 10.05 7.41
CA ILE A 316 -2.30 8.67 7.54
C ILE A 316 -3.30 8.46 6.41
N GLU A 317 -3.03 7.50 5.51
CA GLU A 317 -3.99 7.09 4.50
C GLU A 317 -5.29 6.69 5.20
N THR A 318 -6.33 7.50 4.99
CA THR A 318 -7.62 7.29 5.64
C THR A 318 -8.22 5.99 5.13
N PHE A 319 -8.81 5.20 6.04
CA PHE A 319 -9.53 3.95 5.74
C PHE A 319 -10.44 4.09 4.51
N GLU A 320 -11.06 5.25 4.33
CA GLU A 320 -11.94 5.55 3.22
C GLU A 320 -11.23 5.55 1.85
N PHE A 321 -9.99 6.03 1.77
CA PHE A 321 -9.22 6.07 0.52
C PHE A 321 -8.84 4.66 0.04
N ILE A 322 -8.51 3.76 0.96
CA ILE A 322 -8.12 2.37 0.65
C ILE A 322 -9.34 1.50 0.35
N ILE A 323 -10.45 1.69 1.08
CA ILE A 323 -11.63 0.83 0.96
C ILE A 323 -12.54 1.22 -0.21
N LYS A 324 -12.63 2.50 -0.60
CA LYS A 324 -13.47 2.94 -1.75
C LYS A 324 -13.22 2.14 -3.04
N PRO A 325 -11.97 1.95 -3.50
CA PRO A 325 -11.68 1.12 -4.68
C PRO A 325 -12.10 -0.34 -4.52
N ILE A 326 -11.89 -0.91 -3.33
CA ILE A 326 -12.23 -2.30 -3.01
C ILE A 326 -13.75 -2.49 -3.04
N LEU A 327 -14.48 -1.59 -2.39
CA LEU A 327 -15.93 -1.59 -2.35
C LEU A 327 -16.53 -1.40 -3.75
N ASN A 328 -15.97 -0.49 -4.56
CA ASN A 328 -16.35 -0.32 -5.97
C ASN A 328 -16.15 -1.61 -6.77
N ASN A 329 -15.07 -2.35 -6.55
CA ASN A 329 -14.85 -3.64 -7.19
C ASN A 329 -15.84 -4.70 -6.71
N ILE A 330 -16.21 -4.71 -5.42
CA ILE A 330 -17.27 -5.59 -4.89
C ILE A 330 -18.61 -5.26 -5.54
N TYR A 331 -18.98 -3.99 -5.67
CA TYR A 331 -20.19 -3.56 -6.38
C TYR A 331 -20.18 -3.94 -7.86
N LYS A 332 -19.07 -3.72 -8.56
CA LYS A 332 -18.93 -4.14 -9.96
C LYS A 332 -19.08 -5.65 -10.12
N ASN A 333 -18.43 -6.43 -9.24
CA ASN A 333 -18.55 -7.88 -9.24
C ASN A 333 -19.99 -8.31 -8.95
N TYR A 334 -20.65 -7.68 -7.98
CA TYR A 334 -22.07 -7.89 -7.72
C TYR A 334 -22.92 -7.64 -8.96
N HIS A 335 -22.75 -6.51 -9.65
CA HIS A 335 -23.50 -6.22 -10.87
C HIS A 335 -23.19 -7.20 -12.01
N TYR A 336 -21.93 -7.58 -12.21
CA TYR A 336 -21.58 -8.58 -13.22
C TYR A 336 -22.18 -9.94 -12.93
N LEU A 337 -22.19 -10.34 -11.65
CA LEU A 337 -22.78 -11.60 -11.22
C LEU A 337 -24.29 -11.56 -11.25
N ASN A 338 -24.91 -10.43 -10.91
CA ASN A 338 -26.35 -10.25 -11.03
C ASN A 338 -26.78 -10.27 -12.49
N ASN A 339 -26.06 -9.59 -13.38
CA ASN A 339 -26.31 -9.67 -14.83
C ASN A 339 -26.14 -11.10 -15.35
N LEU A 340 -25.12 -11.83 -14.89
CA LEU A 340 -24.92 -13.22 -15.28
C LEU A 340 -26.01 -14.15 -14.70
N PHE A 341 -26.48 -13.89 -13.49
CA PHE A 341 -27.59 -14.62 -12.88
C PHE A 341 -28.92 -14.30 -13.57
N ASP A 342 -29.14 -13.04 -13.94
CA ASP A 342 -30.27 -12.56 -14.74
C ASP A 342 -30.21 -13.16 -16.15
N ASP A 343 -29.04 -13.25 -16.80
CA ASP A 343 -28.86 -13.90 -18.10
C ASP A 343 -29.13 -15.41 -18.01
N ILE A 344 -28.68 -16.06 -16.93
CA ILE A 344 -28.96 -17.48 -16.67
C ILE A 344 -30.46 -17.71 -16.39
N ASN A 345 -31.12 -16.82 -15.66
CA ASN A 345 -32.55 -16.94 -15.37
C ASN A 345 -33.41 -16.56 -16.57
N GLN A 346 -33.04 -15.54 -17.36
CA GLN A 346 -33.68 -15.21 -18.63
C GLN A 346 -33.48 -16.33 -19.66
N SER A 347 -32.33 -17.02 -19.66
CA SER A 347 -32.13 -18.21 -20.49
C SER A 347 -32.97 -19.42 -20.05
N LYS A 348 -33.47 -19.43 -18.80
CA LYS A 348 -34.46 -20.41 -18.30
C LYS A 348 -35.90 -19.98 -18.56
N GLU A 349 -36.19 -18.68 -18.63
CA GLU A 349 -37.56 -18.13 -18.76
C GLU A 349 -37.95 -17.70 -20.18
N GLN A 350 -37.00 -17.55 -21.12
CA GLN A 350 -37.32 -17.32 -22.53
C GLN A 350 -37.45 -18.64 -23.31
N PRO A 351 -38.66 -19.04 -23.74
CA PRO A 351 -38.77 -20.00 -24.83
C PRO A 351 -38.33 -19.30 -26.13
N PRO A 352 -37.70 -20.02 -27.07
CA PRO A 352 -37.29 -19.44 -28.35
C PRO A 352 -38.51 -18.90 -29.10
N GLU A 353 -38.40 -17.68 -29.60
CA GLU A 353 -39.39 -17.03 -30.46
C GLU A 353 -39.76 -17.97 -31.62
N GLY A 354 -41.03 -18.39 -31.67
CA GLY A 354 -41.57 -19.35 -32.65
C GLY A 354 -42.53 -20.41 -32.11
N ALA A 355 -42.99 -20.32 -30.86
CA ALA A 355 -43.95 -21.27 -30.30
C ALA A 355 -45.41 -20.77 -30.44
N GLU A 356 -46.05 -21.20 -31.53
CA GLU A 356 -47.51 -21.32 -31.58
C GLU A 356 -48.02 -22.19 -30.41
N SER A 357 -49.24 -21.87 -29.96
CA SER A 357 -50.01 -22.38 -28.84
C SER A 357 -49.59 -23.71 -28.20
N ARG A 358 -49.47 -23.68 -26.86
CA ARG A 358 -49.06 -24.75 -25.95
C ARG A 358 -49.90 -26.04 -25.97
N ASP A 359 -51.08 -26.06 -26.60
CA ASP A 359 -51.85 -27.29 -26.81
C ASP A 359 -51.31 -28.15 -27.97
N GLY A 360 -50.66 -27.54 -28.97
CA GLY A 360 -50.16 -28.28 -30.14
C GLY A 360 -48.90 -29.10 -29.88
N LYS A 361 -48.07 -28.71 -28.89
CA LYS A 361 -46.78 -29.38 -28.63
C LYS A 361 -46.92 -30.69 -27.88
N ASP A 362 -47.88 -30.81 -26.97
CA ASP A 362 -48.18 -32.11 -26.35
C ASP A 362 -48.84 -33.06 -27.36
N ASP A 363 -49.66 -32.54 -28.27
CA ASP A 363 -50.22 -33.31 -29.38
C ASP A 363 -49.16 -33.73 -30.42
N GLU A 364 -48.22 -32.86 -30.77
CA GLU A 364 -47.09 -33.17 -31.66
C GLU A 364 -46.14 -34.19 -31.02
N ILE A 365 -45.85 -34.06 -29.72
CA ILE A 365 -45.03 -35.03 -28.97
C ILE A 365 -45.76 -36.37 -28.86
N GLN A 366 -47.08 -36.38 -28.65
CA GLN A 366 -47.87 -37.62 -28.67
C GLN A 366 -47.96 -38.23 -30.08
N ARG A 367 -48.04 -37.41 -31.13
CA ARG A 367 -48.02 -37.86 -32.53
C ARG A 367 -46.67 -38.48 -32.86
N LEU A 368 -45.57 -37.81 -32.51
CA LEU A 368 -44.20 -38.32 -32.69
C LEU A 368 -43.95 -39.59 -31.89
N LYS A 369 -44.49 -39.71 -30.66
CA LYS A 369 -44.42 -40.97 -29.89
C LYS A 369 -45.23 -42.10 -30.57
N ARG A 370 -46.40 -41.79 -31.14
CA ARG A 370 -47.18 -42.77 -31.92
C ARG A 370 -46.47 -43.17 -33.21
N GLU A 371 -45.93 -42.21 -33.96
CA GLU A 371 -45.18 -42.45 -35.19
C GLU A 371 -43.90 -43.26 -34.91
N LEU A 372 -43.18 -42.97 -33.83
CA LEU A 372 -42.02 -43.74 -33.40
C LEU A 372 -42.42 -45.17 -33.03
N SER A 373 -43.53 -45.36 -32.29
CA SER A 373 -44.07 -46.70 -31.99
C SER A 373 -44.43 -47.47 -33.27
N LEU A 374 -45.11 -46.82 -34.22
CA LEU A 374 -45.53 -47.42 -35.48
C LEU A 374 -44.34 -47.77 -36.37
N ALA A 375 -43.33 -46.90 -36.45
CA ALA A 375 -42.08 -47.17 -37.13
C ALA A 375 -41.36 -48.35 -36.47
N THR A 376 -41.27 -48.40 -35.14
CA THR A 376 -40.60 -49.51 -34.44
C THR A 376 -41.34 -50.84 -34.66
N SER A 377 -42.67 -50.82 -34.72
CA SER A 377 -43.48 -52.01 -35.05
C SER A 377 -43.26 -52.46 -36.49
N ASN A 378 -43.31 -51.53 -37.45
CA ASN A 378 -43.08 -51.83 -38.87
C ASN A 378 -41.67 -52.34 -39.12
N TRP A 379 -40.67 -51.81 -38.41
CA TRP A 379 -39.30 -52.32 -38.46
C TRP A 379 -39.19 -53.73 -37.89
N LYS A 380 -39.88 -54.04 -36.78
CA LYS A 380 -39.93 -55.40 -36.23
C LYS A 380 -40.64 -56.38 -37.16
N ASP A 381 -41.73 -55.97 -37.80
CA ASP A 381 -42.43 -56.79 -38.78
C ASP A 381 -41.60 -56.98 -40.05
N ALA A 382 -40.90 -55.94 -40.52
CA ALA A 382 -39.97 -56.05 -41.65
C ALA A 382 -38.84 -57.04 -41.33
N ILE A 383 -38.24 -56.96 -40.14
CA ILE A 383 -37.22 -57.93 -39.69
C ILE A 383 -37.81 -59.34 -39.62
N LYS A 384 -39.02 -59.52 -39.07
CA LYS A 384 -39.67 -60.82 -38.99
C LYS A 384 -40.00 -61.40 -40.36
N THR A 385 -40.46 -60.56 -41.30
CA THR A 385 -40.68 -61.01 -42.69
C THR A 385 -39.37 -61.37 -43.37
N LEU A 386 -38.28 -60.63 -43.11
CA LEU A 386 -36.96 -60.96 -43.62
C LEU A 386 -36.47 -62.31 -43.08
N ASP A 387 -36.64 -62.55 -41.78
CA ASP A 387 -36.33 -63.84 -41.12
C ASP A 387 -37.20 -64.98 -41.67
N ASP A 388 -38.49 -64.74 -41.92
CA ASP A 388 -39.40 -65.72 -42.53
C ASP A 388 -39.03 -66.02 -43.99
N TRP A 389 -38.58 -65.02 -44.75
CA TRP A 389 -38.06 -65.18 -46.10
C TRP A 389 -36.75 -65.96 -46.11
N GLU A 390 -35.82 -65.64 -45.22
CA GLU A 390 -34.56 -66.37 -45.07
C GLU A 390 -34.83 -67.82 -44.62
N GLY A 391 -35.77 -68.02 -43.70
CA GLY A 391 -36.20 -69.33 -43.23
C GLY A 391 -36.88 -70.18 -44.33
N ARG A 392 -37.63 -69.57 -45.25
CA ARG A 392 -38.21 -70.26 -46.42
C ARG A 392 -37.18 -70.54 -47.50
N ASN A 393 -36.25 -69.62 -47.73
CA ASN A 393 -35.19 -69.77 -48.73
C ASN A 393 -34.12 -70.80 -48.31
N ARG A 394 -34.04 -71.15 -47.02
CA ARG A 394 -33.24 -72.27 -46.49
C ARG A 394 -33.97 -73.62 -46.50
N ARG A 395 -35.28 -73.67 -46.79
CA ARG A 395 -36.10 -74.90 -46.83
C ARG A 395 -36.45 -75.38 -48.24
N HIS A 396 -36.13 -74.58 -49.27
CA HIS A 396 -36.02 -74.99 -50.66
C HIS A 396 -34.55 -75.22 -50.99
#